data_AF-A0A1D2R8B5-F1
#
_entry.id   AF-A0A1D2R8B5-F1
#
_cell.length_a   1.000
_cell.length_b   1.000
_cell.length_c   1.000
_cell.angle_alpha   90.00
_cell.angle_beta   90.00
_cell.angle_gamma   90.00
#
_symmetry.space_group_name_H-M   'P 1'
#
loop_
_entity.id
_entity.type
_entity.pdbx_description
1 polymer ?
#
loop_
_entity_poly.entity_id
_entity_poly.type
_entity_poly.pdbx_seq_one_letter_code
_entity_poly.pdbx_strand_id
1 'polypeptide(L)'
;MLKKSITVVIFFIMLSSGCVQAEGIQDIIDDIKQMELDSENDYSEIGKIKLTTLSYLYTMPRENVPPEVVEFSNSVKDFLNDFESGYQRTQSESTVEREKAIEDMKALKNEVKRIEAQSNGLGEKDPRDIAEDASNVVNKFLDDEGDYFMELFGDGDVTPLRIIYLNNSIDAYGSSGNAGDRDEALREYAEITAEFDEAMRIVNEKKQSAGALIANARGSENSSSPMELFSAFMDAQRAANDLSDAERKCIEHKLDLNESIEYAYVRGYNKLYIEISDEQYAASELSKMIFGSLLKYIVIFSAIAITIITILTRAYLTYRYDTEDTKLSDELVFAK
;
A
#
# COMPACT_ATOMS: atom_id res chain seq x y z
N MET A 1 -25.43 -21.91 -34.42
CA MET A 1 -24.21 -21.47 -33.71
C MET A 1 -24.47 -21.55 -32.21
N LEU A 2 -24.13 -22.71 -31.63
CA LEU A 2 -24.04 -22.92 -30.19
C LEU A 2 -22.81 -22.17 -29.66
N LYS A 3 -22.98 -21.26 -28.71
CA LYS A 3 -21.95 -20.79 -27.74
C LYS A 3 -22.57 -19.76 -26.77
N LYS A 4 -23.55 -20.19 -25.96
CA LYS A 4 -24.07 -19.40 -24.81
C LYS A 4 -24.52 -20.29 -23.63
N SER A 5 -23.90 -21.45 -23.43
CA SER A 5 -24.39 -22.43 -22.44
C SER A 5 -23.29 -23.05 -21.56
N ILE A 6 -22.27 -22.30 -21.15
CA ILE A 6 -21.19 -22.85 -20.28
C ILE A 6 -20.97 -22.05 -18.98
N THR A 7 -21.60 -20.89 -18.76
CA THR A 7 -21.29 -20.05 -17.58
C THR A 7 -22.28 -20.17 -16.40
N VAL A 8 -23.22 -21.11 -16.43
CA VAL A 8 -24.20 -21.29 -15.32
C VAL A 8 -24.02 -22.60 -14.55
N VAL A 9 -23.00 -23.41 -14.88
CA VAL A 9 -22.80 -24.73 -14.23
C VAL A 9 -21.81 -24.69 -13.04
N ILE A 10 -21.11 -23.58 -12.81
CA ILE A 10 -20.15 -23.46 -11.68
C ILE A 10 -20.78 -22.79 -10.43
N PHE A 11 -21.94 -22.14 -10.55
CA PHE A 11 -22.64 -21.53 -9.41
C PHE A 11 -23.67 -22.46 -8.73
N PHE A 12 -23.74 -23.72 -9.16
CA PHE A 12 -24.71 -24.71 -8.64
C PHE A 12 -24.05 -25.87 -7.87
N ILE A 13 -22.77 -25.74 -7.49
CA ILE A 13 -22.07 -26.70 -6.61
C ILE A 13 -22.03 -26.23 -5.15
N MET A 14 -22.39 -24.97 -4.84
CA MET A 14 -22.49 -24.49 -3.45
C MET A 14 -23.87 -24.64 -2.81
N LEU A 15 -24.85 -25.25 -3.50
CA LEU A 15 -26.21 -25.45 -2.98
C LEU A 15 -26.77 -26.86 -3.28
N SER A 16 -25.91 -27.88 -3.28
CA SER A 16 -26.36 -29.27 -3.14
C SER A 16 -26.16 -29.74 -1.70
N SER A 17 -27.05 -29.29 -0.82
CA SER A 17 -27.47 -30.09 0.33
C SER A 17 -28.04 -31.40 -0.23
N GLY A 18 -27.27 -32.47 -0.22
CA GLY A 18 -27.59 -33.67 -0.99
C GLY A 18 -26.91 -34.92 -0.48
N CYS A 19 -27.40 -35.41 0.67
CA CYS A 19 -27.22 -36.75 1.21
C CYS A 19 -25.82 -37.08 1.77
N VAL A 20 -25.51 -36.50 2.95
CA VAL A 20 -24.55 -37.11 3.88
C VAL A 20 -25.17 -38.43 4.32
N GLN A 21 -24.59 -39.56 3.90
CA GLN A 21 -24.81 -40.83 4.59
C GLN A 21 -24.51 -40.54 6.06
N ALA A 22 -25.48 -40.76 6.96
CA ALA A 22 -25.28 -40.53 8.39
C ALA A 22 -24.04 -41.33 8.83
N GLU A 23 -22.92 -40.63 9.01
CA GLU A 23 -21.71 -41.21 9.58
C GLU A 23 -22.08 -41.82 10.92
N GLY A 24 -21.66 -43.06 11.14
CA GLY A 24 -21.81 -43.65 12.45
C GLY A 24 -20.97 -42.88 13.45
N ILE A 25 -21.36 -42.86 14.72
CA ILE A 25 -20.56 -42.21 15.77
C ILE A 25 -19.12 -42.75 15.82
N GLN A 26 -18.93 -44.01 15.41
CA GLN A 26 -17.62 -44.64 15.33
C GLN A 26 -16.75 -44.02 14.23
N ASP A 27 -17.33 -43.66 13.08
CA ASP A 27 -16.61 -42.99 11.99
C ASP A 27 -16.14 -41.61 12.46
N ILE A 28 -17.00 -40.86 13.14
CA ILE A 28 -16.66 -39.54 13.72
C ILE A 28 -15.54 -39.66 14.76
N ILE A 29 -15.62 -40.66 15.65
CA ILE A 29 -14.57 -40.93 16.64
C ILE A 29 -13.24 -41.22 15.94
N ASP A 30 -13.27 -42.08 14.91
CA ASP A 30 -12.05 -42.49 14.20
C ASP A 30 -11.44 -41.34 13.40
N ASP A 31 -12.27 -40.48 12.80
CA ASP A 31 -11.84 -39.24 12.14
C ASP A 31 -11.15 -38.31 13.13
N ILE A 32 -11.83 -37.90 14.21
CA ILE A 32 -11.30 -36.94 15.20
C ILE A 32 -10.01 -37.49 15.84
N LYS A 33 -9.95 -38.80 16.09
CA LYS A 33 -8.77 -39.45 16.66
C LYS A 33 -7.55 -39.41 15.71
N GLN A 34 -7.79 -39.49 14.40
CA GLN A 34 -6.73 -39.51 13.40
C GLN A 34 -6.30 -38.11 12.95
N MET A 35 -7.00 -37.05 13.36
CA MET A 35 -6.61 -35.67 13.06
C MET A 35 -5.24 -35.34 13.63
N GLU A 36 -4.32 -34.94 12.76
CA GLU A 36 -3.07 -34.28 13.11
C GLU A 36 -3.32 -32.78 13.07
N LEU A 37 -3.22 -32.11 14.22
CA LEU A 37 -3.55 -30.70 14.39
C LEU A 37 -2.29 -29.99 14.88
N ASP A 38 -1.53 -29.39 13.96
CA ASP A 38 -0.29 -28.68 14.32
C ASP A 38 -0.59 -27.47 15.19
N SER A 39 -1.80 -26.90 15.04
CA SER A 39 -2.31 -25.81 15.86
C SER A 39 -2.37 -26.13 17.36
N GLU A 40 -2.40 -27.41 17.77
CA GLU A 40 -2.39 -27.79 19.20
C GLU A 40 -1.15 -27.27 19.95
N ASN A 41 -0.04 -27.01 19.24
CA ASN A 41 1.20 -26.54 19.84
C ASN A 41 1.10 -25.07 20.32
N ASP A 42 0.39 -24.23 19.57
CA ASP A 42 0.24 -22.80 19.84
C ASP A 42 -1.11 -22.48 20.52
N TYR A 43 -2.10 -23.34 20.28
CA TYR A 43 -3.48 -23.22 20.75
C TYR A 43 -3.91 -24.48 21.51
N SER A 44 -3.53 -24.56 22.79
CA SER A 44 -3.82 -25.71 23.64
C SER A 44 -5.31 -26.09 23.73
N GLU A 45 -6.19 -25.11 23.52
CA GLU A 45 -7.64 -25.24 23.46
C GLU A 45 -8.10 -26.19 22.36
N ILE A 46 -7.42 -26.23 21.20
CA ILE A 46 -7.72 -27.16 20.11
C ILE A 46 -7.54 -28.61 20.58
N GLY A 47 -6.43 -28.89 21.28
CA GLY A 47 -6.17 -30.21 21.85
C GLY A 47 -7.19 -30.58 22.93
N LYS A 48 -7.60 -29.62 23.76
CA LYS A 48 -8.66 -29.81 24.77
C LYS A 48 -10.01 -30.13 24.12
N ILE A 49 -10.42 -29.39 23.09
CA ILE A 49 -11.66 -29.62 22.35
C ILE A 49 -11.69 -31.04 21.78
N LYS A 50 -10.61 -31.44 21.09
CA LYS A 50 -10.46 -32.79 20.53
C LYS A 50 -10.56 -33.88 21.60
N LEU A 51 -9.79 -33.77 22.68
CA LEU A 51 -9.78 -34.77 23.75
C LEU A 51 -11.11 -34.84 24.51
N THR A 52 -11.74 -33.69 24.76
CA THR A 52 -13.03 -33.61 25.46
C THR A 52 -14.14 -34.21 24.59
N THR A 53 -14.12 -33.94 23.29
CA THR A 53 -15.06 -34.53 22.32
C THR A 53 -14.92 -36.05 22.27
N LEU A 54 -13.69 -36.56 22.14
CA LEU A 54 -13.46 -38.01 22.16
C LEU A 54 -13.90 -38.64 23.48
N SER A 55 -13.59 -38.01 24.61
CA SER A 55 -13.98 -38.50 25.94
C SER A 55 -15.50 -38.58 26.06
N TYR A 56 -16.20 -37.51 25.68
CA TYR A 56 -17.66 -37.45 25.65
C TYR A 56 -18.25 -38.58 24.81
N LEU A 57 -17.76 -38.73 23.57
CA LEU A 57 -18.23 -39.78 22.66
C LEU A 57 -17.96 -41.20 23.13
N TYR A 58 -16.82 -41.46 23.78
CA TYR A 58 -16.50 -42.78 24.32
C TYR A 58 -17.36 -43.17 25.53
N THR A 59 -17.95 -42.20 26.23
CA THR A 59 -18.87 -42.48 27.35
C THR A 59 -20.30 -42.79 26.91
N MET A 60 -20.61 -42.63 25.62
CA MET A 60 -21.96 -42.86 25.08
C MET A 60 -22.25 -44.32 24.74
N PRO A 61 -23.48 -44.82 25.01
CA PRO A 61 -23.93 -46.12 24.52
C PRO A 61 -24.03 -46.13 22.98
N ARG A 62 -23.22 -46.96 22.33
CA ARG A 62 -23.11 -47.01 20.85
C ARG A 62 -24.38 -47.41 20.11
N GLU A 63 -25.27 -48.14 20.78
CA GLU A 63 -26.45 -48.75 20.17
C GLU A 63 -27.62 -47.76 20.00
N ASN A 64 -27.58 -46.59 20.66
CA ASN A 64 -28.62 -45.55 20.57
C ASN A 64 -28.03 -44.15 20.85
N VAL A 65 -27.18 -43.65 19.95
CA VAL A 65 -26.67 -42.26 20.04
C VAL A 65 -27.75 -41.30 19.54
N PRO A 66 -28.13 -40.27 20.30
CA PRO A 66 -29.09 -39.26 19.85
C PRO A 66 -28.60 -38.52 18.58
N PRO A 67 -29.48 -38.21 17.62
CA PRO A 67 -29.11 -37.45 16.41
C PRO A 67 -28.41 -36.12 16.72
N GLU A 68 -28.79 -35.46 17.81
CA GLU A 68 -28.23 -34.19 18.28
C GLU A 68 -26.75 -34.33 18.65
N VAL A 69 -26.34 -35.48 19.20
CA VAL A 69 -24.94 -35.76 19.52
C VAL A 69 -24.12 -35.97 18.25
N VAL A 70 -24.70 -36.62 17.24
CA VAL A 70 -24.07 -36.81 15.93
C VAL A 70 -23.88 -35.45 15.23
N GLU A 71 -24.90 -34.59 15.26
CA GLU A 71 -24.85 -33.25 14.68
C GLU A 71 -23.80 -32.36 15.37
N PHE A 72 -23.80 -32.36 16.71
CA PHE A 72 -22.80 -31.67 17.51
C PHE A 72 -21.37 -32.14 17.19
N SER A 73 -21.16 -33.44 17.14
CA SER A 73 -19.81 -34.00 16.95
C SER A 73 -19.27 -33.75 15.55
N ASN A 74 -20.14 -33.77 14.53
CA ASN A 74 -19.76 -33.34 13.18
C ASN A 74 -19.43 -31.84 13.14
N SER A 75 -20.19 -31.01 13.84
CA SER A 75 -19.91 -29.58 13.93
C SER A 75 -18.55 -29.30 14.58
N VAL A 76 -18.20 -30.04 15.63
CA VAL A 76 -16.87 -29.96 16.25
C VAL A 76 -15.77 -30.51 15.31
N LYS A 77 -16.04 -31.60 14.57
CA LYS A 77 -15.12 -32.16 13.57
C LYS A 77 -14.79 -31.13 12.48
N ASP A 78 -15.81 -30.50 11.93
CA ASP A 78 -15.68 -29.45 10.91
C ASP A 78 -14.91 -28.25 11.48
N PHE A 79 -15.25 -27.82 12.70
CA PHE A 79 -14.53 -26.75 13.39
C PHE A 79 -13.03 -27.02 13.52
N LEU A 80 -12.63 -28.22 13.96
CA LEU A 80 -11.21 -28.58 14.11
C LEU A 80 -10.47 -28.54 12.77
N ASN A 81 -11.09 -29.04 11.70
CA ASN A 81 -10.51 -29.02 10.35
C ASN A 81 -10.38 -27.60 9.78
N ASP A 82 -11.40 -26.78 9.96
CA ASP A 82 -11.43 -25.41 9.46
C ASP A 82 -10.46 -24.52 10.24
N PHE A 83 -10.37 -24.72 11.56
CA PHE A 83 -9.38 -24.04 12.40
C PHE A 83 -7.95 -24.36 11.95
N GLU A 84 -7.63 -25.66 11.81
CA GLU A 84 -6.32 -26.11 11.34
C GLU A 84 -5.99 -25.55 9.95
N SER A 85 -6.96 -25.56 9.04
CA SER A 85 -6.78 -25.01 7.70
C SER A 85 -6.45 -23.52 7.71
N GLY A 86 -7.12 -22.73 8.55
CA GLY A 86 -6.80 -21.31 8.71
C GLY A 86 -5.45 -21.08 9.39
N TYR A 87 -5.12 -21.88 10.41
CA TYR A 87 -3.80 -21.85 11.06
C TYR A 87 -2.65 -22.16 10.10
N GLN A 88 -2.80 -23.15 9.21
CA GLN A 88 -1.76 -23.48 8.24
C GLN A 88 -1.49 -22.33 7.25
N ARG A 89 -2.44 -21.41 7.02
CA ARG A 89 -2.18 -20.20 6.22
C ARG A 89 -1.25 -19.21 6.91
N THR A 90 -1.31 -19.13 8.24
CA THR A 90 -0.48 -18.19 9.03
C THR A 90 0.97 -18.68 9.14
N GLN A 91 1.22 -19.95 8.87
CA GLN A 91 2.59 -20.48 8.72
C GLN A 91 3.32 -19.92 7.49
N SER A 92 2.62 -19.22 6.59
CA SER A 92 3.25 -18.48 5.50
C SER A 92 3.63 -17.05 5.92
N GLU A 93 4.72 -16.53 5.35
CA GLU A 93 5.12 -15.12 5.49
C GLU A 93 4.25 -14.17 4.62
N SER A 94 3.22 -14.70 3.95
CA SER A 94 2.39 -13.93 3.02
C SER A 94 1.28 -13.18 3.76
N THR A 95 1.32 -11.85 3.70
CA THR A 95 0.22 -10.97 4.17
C THR A 95 -1.14 -11.39 3.61
N VAL A 96 -1.21 -11.74 2.33
CA VAL A 96 -2.46 -12.15 1.66
C VAL A 96 -3.03 -13.45 2.25
N GLU A 97 -2.17 -14.39 2.64
CA GLU A 97 -2.65 -15.66 3.21
C GLU A 97 -3.09 -15.47 4.66
N ARG A 98 -2.42 -14.60 5.43
CA ARG A 98 -2.86 -14.21 6.78
C ARG A 98 -4.16 -13.40 6.77
N GLU A 99 -4.36 -12.52 5.79
CA GLU A 99 -5.66 -11.85 5.56
C GLU A 99 -6.79 -12.87 5.34
N LYS A 100 -6.54 -13.91 4.54
CA LYS A 100 -7.51 -15.00 4.36
C LYS A 100 -7.72 -15.79 5.64
N ALA A 101 -6.69 -16.00 6.45
CA ALA A 101 -6.81 -16.68 7.73
C ALA A 101 -7.74 -15.92 8.69
N ILE A 102 -7.64 -14.59 8.74
CA ILE A 102 -8.56 -13.73 9.51
C ILE A 102 -10.00 -13.91 9.01
N GLU A 103 -10.24 -13.87 7.69
CA GLU A 103 -11.57 -14.08 7.11
C GLU A 103 -12.14 -15.49 7.40
N ASP A 104 -11.31 -16.53 7.28
CA ASP A 104 -11.69 -17.90 7.60
C ASP A 104 -12.08 -18.02 9.09
N MET A 105 -11.31 -17.42 10.01
CA MET A 105 -11.63 -17.44 11.45
C MET A 105 -12.86 -16.62 11.82
N LYS A 106 -13.11 -15.49 11.14
CA LYS A 106 -14.38 -14.75 11.29
C LYS A 106 -15.56 -15.60 10.88
N ALA A 107 -15.47 -16.32 9.76
CA ALA A 107 -16.52 -17.22 9.30
C ALA A 107 -16.74 -18.35 10.33
N LEU A 108 -15.67 -18.85 10.93
CA LEU A 108 -15.70 -19.88 11.96
C LEU A 108 -16.48 -19.47 13.22
N LYS A 109 -16.64 -18.18 13.50
CA LYS A 109 -17.53 -17.71 14.59
C LYS A 109 -18.99 -18.12 14.39
N ASN A 110 -19.45 -18.33 13.17
CA ASN A 110 -20.80 -18.85 12.92
C ASN A 110 -20.89 -20.34 13.28
N GLU A 111 -19.81 -21.08 13.05
CA GLU A 111 -19.69 -22.48 13.44
C GLU A 111 -19.66 -22.62 14.97
N VAL A 112 -18.89 -21.77 15.66
CA VAL A 112 -18.89 -21.69 17.12
C VAL A 112 -20.31 -21.47 17.66
N LYS A 113 -21.09 -20.54 17.08
CA LYS A 113 -22.49 -20.33 17.47
C LYS A 113 -23.37 -21.56 17.25
N ARG A 114 -23.11 -22.35 16.22
CA ARG A 114 -23.81 -23.62 15.96
C ARG A 114 -23.49 -24.64 17.05
N ILE A 115 -22.21 -24.80 17.38
CA ILE A 115 -21.71 -25.66 18.48
C ILE A 115 -22.31 -25.20 19.83
N GLU A 116 -22.35 -23.90 20.10
CA GLU A 116 -22.98 -23.31 21.29
C GLU A 116 -24.49 -23.63 21.36
N ALA A 117 -25.22 -23.51 20.25
CA ALA A 117 -26.65 -23.81 20.23
C ALA A 117 -26.92 -25.30 20.47
N GLN A 118 -26.15 -26.18 19.84
CA GLN A 118 -26.26 -27.63 19.99
C GLN A 118 -25.85 -28.10 21.40
N SER A 119 -24.75 -27.59 21.94
CA SER A 119 -24.29 -27.92 23.30
C SER A 119 -25.32 -27.56 24.38
N ASN A 120 -25.98 -26.41 24.24
CA ASN A 120 -27.08 -26.02 25.11
C ASN A 120 -28.29 -26.96 25.01
N GLY A 121 -28.58 -27.49 23.82
CA GLY A 121 -29.63 -28.49 23.61
C GLY A 121 -29.34 -29.84 24.28
N LEU A 122 -28.06 -30.21 24.39
CA LEU A 122 -27.62 -31.43 25.07
C LEU A 122 -27.66 -31.29 26.60
N GLY A 123 -27.44 -30.08 27.13
CA GLY A 123 -27.53 -29.79 28.57
C GLY A 123 -26.40 -30.39 29.43
N GLU A 124 -25.40 -31.01 28.81
CA GLU A 124 -24.26 -31.64 29.48
C GLU A 124 -23.09 -30.66 29.67
N LYS A 125 -22.14 -30.98 30.57
CA LYS A 125 -21.00 -30.09 30.87
C LYS A 125 -19.99 -30.10 29.72
N ASP A 126 -19.58 -31.28 29.26
CA ASP A 126 -18.51 -31.42 28.28
C ASP A 126 -18.82 -30.71 26.94
N PRO A 127 -20.04 -30.80 26.36
CA PRO A 127 -20.39 -30.03 25.16
C PRO A 127 -20.33 -28.51 25.36
N ARG A 128 -20.66 -28.02 26.57
CA ARG A 128 -20.62 -26.58 26.88
C ARG A 128 -19.18 -26.09 27.03
N ASP A 129 -18.33 -26.88 27.69
CA ASP A 129 -16.90 -26.61 27.80
C ASP A 129 -16.25 -26.56 26.40
N ILE A 130 -16.60 -27.49 25.50
CA ILE A 130 -16.15 -27.50 24.10
C ILE A 130 -16.55 -26.21 23.36
N ALA A 131 -17.79 -25.76 23.52
CA ALA A 131 -18.27 -24.55 22.87
C ALA A 131 -17.56 -23.28 23.39
N GLU A 132 -17.31 -23.21 24.70
CA GLU A 132 -16.55 -22.12 25.32
C GLU A 132 -15.10 -22.10 24.84
N ASP A 133 -14.43 -23.25 24.84
CA ASP A 133 -13.05 -23.38 24.34
C ASP A 133 -12.97 -23.02 22.84
N ALA A 134 -13.95 -23.43 22.02
CA ALA A 134 -14.01 -23.09 20.60
C ALA A 134 -14.17 -21.57 20.37
N SER A 135 -14.97 -20.89 21.19
CA SER A 135 -15.12 -19.43 21.14
C SER A 135 -13.83 -18.73 21.57
N ASN A 136 -13.22 -19.19 22.67
CA ASN A 136 -12.00 -18.63 23.21
C ASN A 136 -10.83 -18.74 22.23
N VAL A 137 -10.65 -19.90 21.60
CA VAL A 137 -9.53 -20.14 20.69
C VAL A 137 -9.63 -19.34 19.40
N VAL A 138 -10.84 -19.15 18.85
CA VAL A 138 -11.05 -18.29 17.68
C VAL A 138 -10.74 -16.83 18.00
N ASN A 139 -11.20 -16.33 19.15
CA ASN A 139 -10.90 -14.96 19.54
C ASN A 139 -9.40 -14.77 19.81
N LYS A 140 -8.75 -15.73 20.50
CA LYS A 140 -7.30 -15.71 20.73
C LYS A 140 -6.51 -15.71 19.43
N PHE A 141 -6.87 -16.55 18.46
CA PHE A 141 -6.24 -16.55 17.14
C PHE A 141 -6.33 -15.19 16.45
N LEU A 142 -7.52 -14.57 16.49
CA LEU A 142 -7.73 -13.26 15.90
C LEU A 142 -6.93 -12.17 16.63
N ASP A 143 -6.77 -12.26 17.95
CA ASP A 143 -5.89 -11.37 18.71
C ASP A 143 -4.42 -11.57 18.31
N ASP A 144 -3.95 -12.82 18.21
CA ASP A 144 -2.57 -13.16 17.82
C ASP A 144 -2.25 -12.66 16.39
N GLU A 145 -3.19 -12.76 15.44
CA GLU A 145 -3.01 -12.18 14.09
C GLU A 145 -3.07 -10.64 14.11
N GLY A 146 -3.88 -10.05 14.98
CA GLY A 146 -3.91 -8.61 15.21
C GLY A 146 -2.54 -8.08 15.68
N ASP A 147 -1.96 -8.78 16.67
CA ASP A 147 -0.64 -8.52 17.23
C ASP A 147 0.45 -8.66 16.18
N TYR A 148 0.42 -9.73 15.37
CA TYR A 148 1.36 -9.94 14.27
C TYR A 148 1.39 -8.73 13.31
N PHE A 149 0.23 -8.22 12.90
CA PHE A 149 0.16 -7.06 12.01
C PHE A 149 0.58 -5.75 12.70
N MET A 150 0.33 -5.61 14.01
CA MET A 150 0.84 -4.49 14.81
C MET A 150 2.36 -4.52 14.93
N GLU A 151 2.96 -5.70 15.08
CA GLU A 151 4.41 -5.88 15.10
C GLU A 151 5.05 -5.53 13.75
N LEU A 152 4.45 -5.97 12.64
CA LEU A 152 4.90 -5.57 11.29
C LEU A 152 4.75 -4.06 11.04
N PHE A 153 3.83 -3.39 11.74
CA PHE A 153 3.72 -1.94 11.72
C PHE A 153 4.84 -1.22 12.50
N GLY A 154 5.41 -1.87 13.52
CA GLY A 154 6.08 -1.26 14.68
C GLY A 154 7.31 -0.37 14.41
N ASP A 155 7.90 -0.36 13.21
CA ASP A 155 9.03 0.50 12.86
C ASP A 155 9.06 0.80 11.35
N GLY A 156 9.28 2.07 10.96
CA GLY A 156 9.62 2.40 9.57
C GLY A 156 9.03 3.71 9.02
N ASP A 157 9.21 3.89 7.70
CA ASP A 157 8.63 5.00 6.94
C ASP A 157 7.09 4.84 6.84
N VAL A 158 6.36 5.93 6.67
CA VAL A 158 4.92 5.87 6.39
C VAL A 158 4.69 5.35 4.98
N THR A 159 4.02 4.21 4.82
CA THR A 159 3.81 3.57 3.51
C THR A 159 2.38 3.07 3.36
N PRO A 160 1.87 2.87 2.12
CA PRO A 160 0.57 2.25 1.89
C PRO A 160 0.43 0.87 2.53
N LEU A 161 1.53 0.11 2.63
CA LEU A 161 1.52 -1.22 3.22
C LEU A 161 1.28 -1.18 4.73
N ARG A 162 1.87 -0.22 5.45
CA ARG A 162 1.62 -0.06 6.89
C ARG A 162 0.16 0.30 7.18
N ILE A 163 -0.48 1.07 6.30
CA ILE A 163 -1.92 1.35 6.37
C ILE A 163 -2.72 0.04 6.26
N ILE A 164 -2.29 -0.90 5.41
CA ILE A 164 -2.93 -2.21 5.26
C ILE A 164 -2.71 -3.08 6.50
N TYR A 165 -1.51 -3.12 7.04
CA TYR A 165 -1.25 -3.86 8.29
C TYR A 165 -2.15 -3.38 9.42
N LEU A 166 -2.26 -2.06 9.62
CA LEU A 166 -3.17 -1.51 10.64
C LEU A 166 -4.64 -1.83 10.35
N ASN A 167 -5.08 -1.78 9.09
CA ASN A 167 -6.43 -2.22 8.73
C ASN A 167 -6.68 -3.68 9.11
N ASN A 168 -5.73 -4.56 8.84
CA ASN A 168 -5.84 -5.98 9.19
C ASN A 168 -5.85 -6.18 10.71
N SER A 169 -5.02 -5.45 11.47
CA SER A 169 -5.07 -5.45 12.94
C SER A 169 -6.41 -4.98 13.48
N ILE A 170 -6.94 -3.85 12.99
CA ILE A 170 -8.25 -3.30 13.40
C ILE A 170 -9.35 -4.33 13.19
N ASP A 171 -9.30 -5.01 12.05
CA ASP A 171 -10.28 -5.98 11.63
C ASP A 171 -10.22 -7.28 12.44
N ALA A 172 -9.00 -7.75 12.74
CA ALA A 172 -8.77 -8.91 13.60
C ALA A 172 -9.24 -8.65 15.04
N TYR A 173 -8.76 -7.59 15.69
CA TYR A 173 -9.19 -7.20 17.05
C TYR A 173 -10.69 -6.88 17.14
N GLY A 174 -11.25 -6.25 16.10
CA GLY A 174 -12.68 -6.00 16.03
C GLY A 174 -13.50 -7.28 15.98
N SER A 175 -12.94 -8.31 15.36
CA SER A 175 -13.57 -9.62 15.24
C SER A 175 -13.40 -10.47 16.49
N SER A 176 -12.27 -10.39 17.18
CA SER A 176 -12.06 -11.05 18.49
C SER A 176 -12.92 -10.42 19.59
N GLY A 177 -13.27 -9.13 19.44
CA GLY A 177 -13.96 -8.34 20.45
C GLY A 177 -13.02 -7.58 21.40
N ASN A 178 -11.72 -7.57 21.09
CA ASN A 178 -10.72 -6.83 21.83
C ASN A 178 -10.79 -5.32 21.50
N ALA A 179 -11.66 -4.61 22.21
CA ALA A 179 -11.90 -3.19 21.98
C ALA A 179 -10.69 -2.31 22.30
N GLY A 180 -9.84 -2.71 23.27
CA GLY A 180 -8.68 -1.93 23.69
C GLY A 180 -7.64 -1.82 22.57
N ASP A 181 -7.19 -2.96 22.07
CA ASP A 181 -6.14 -3.01 21.05
C ASP A 181 -6.67 -2.56 19.67
N ARG A 182 -7.96 -2.79 19.40
CA ARG A 182 -8.63 -2.18 18.25
C ARG A 182 -8.61 -0.65 18.28
N ASP A 183 -8.94 -0.05 19.42
CA ASP A 183 -8.98 1.41 19.54
C ASP A 183 -7.58 2.03 19.46
N GLU A 184 -6.55 1.30 19.90
CA GLU A 184 -5.15 1.63 19.66
C GLU A 184 -4.80 1.58 18.16
N ALA A 185 -5.07 0.46 17.49
CA ALA A 185 -4.81 0.33 16.05
C ALA A 185 -5.57 1.38 15.21
N LEU A 186 -6.81 1.73 15.60
CA LEU A 186 -7.59 2.80 14.96
C LEU A 186 -6.94 4.19 15.10
N ARG A 187 -6.35 4.48 16.25
CA ARG A 187 -5.65 5.75 16.50
C ARG A 187 -4.40 5.85 15.64
N GLU A 188 -3.57 4.80 15.64
CA GLU A 188 -2.38 4.72 14.78
C GLU A 188 -2.75 4.81 13.29
N TYR A 189 -3.83 4.12 12.88
CA TYR A 189 -4.37 4.18 11.51
C TYR A 189 -4.76 5.60 11.10
N ALA A 190 -5.43 6.33 11.97
CA ALA A 190 -5.85 7.70 11.69
C ALA A 190 -4.65 8.64 11.53
N GLU A 191 -3.62 8.49 12.36
CA GLU A 191 -2.39 9.28 12.29
C GLU A 191 -1.63 9.03 10.99
N ILE A 192 -1.32 7.77 10.69
CA ILE A 192 -0.53 7.41 9.52
C ILE A 192 -1.26 7.72 8.21
N THR A 193 -2.58 7.52 8.17
CA THR A 193 -3.39 7.82 6.99
C THR A 193 -3.45 9.32 6.75
N ALA A 194 -3.57 10.13 7.80
CA ALA A 194 -3.54 11.58 7.67
C ALA A 194 -2.17 12.08 7.16
N GLU A 195 -1.07 11.53 7.67
CA GLU A 195 0.27 11.86 7.18
C GLU A 195 0.45 11.48 5.70
N PHE A 196 0.05 10.26 5.34
CA PHE A 196 0.16 9.77 3.96
C PHE A 196 -0.72 10.59 3.00
N ASP A 197 -1.97 10.88 3.37
CA ASP A 197 -2.90 11.67 2.57
C ASP A 197 -2.37 13.09 2.35
N GLU A 198 -1.78 13.71 3.37
CA GLU A 198 -1.15 15.02 3.26
C GLU A 198 0.05 15.00 2.31
N ALA A 199 0.89 13.96 2.39
CA ALA A 199 2.00 13.78 1.46
C ALA A 199 1.49 13.63 0.01
N MET A 200 0.45 12.81 -0.21
CA MET A 200 -0.14 12.61 -1.52
C MET A 200 -0.83 13.88 -2.04
N ARG A 201 -1.42 14.70 -1.16
CA ARG A 201 -1.95 16.03 -1.52
C ARG A 201 -0.84 16.92 -2.06
N ILE A 202 0.29 17.02 -1.34
CA ILE A 202 1.46 17.81 -1.76
C ILE A 202 1.98 17.32 -3.11
N VAL A 203 2.14 16.01 -3.28
CA VAL A 203 2.58 15.39 -4.55
C VAL A 203 1.67 15.81 -5.71
N ASN A 204 0.35 15.71 -5.52
CA ASN A 204 -0.62 16.07 -6.55
C ASN A 204 -0.62 17.56 -6.88
N GLU A 205 -0.51 18.43 -5.87
CA GLU A 205 -0.42 19.89 -6.06
C GLU A 205 0.83 20.28 -6.84
N LYS A 206 1.98 19.67 -6.51
CA LYS A 206 3.24 19.87 -7.21
C LYS A 206 3.17 19.40 -8.66
N LYS A 207 2.61 18.22 -8.91
CA LYS A 207 2.37 17.71 -10.26
C LYS A 207 1.46 18.64 -11.07
N GLN A 208 0.36 19.12 -10.49
CA GLN A 208 -0.56 20.03 -11.18
C GLN A 208 0.08 21.39 -11.49
N SER A 209 0.80 21.97 -10.53
CA SER A 209 1.59 23.21 -10.70
C SER A 209 2.60 23.06 -11.84
N ALA A 210 3.38 21.97 -11.81
CA ALA A 210 4.37 21.68 -12.83
C ALA A 210 3.74 21.48 -14.22
N GLY A 211 2.60 20.78 -14.32
CA GLY A 211 1.88 20.60 -15.57
C GLY A 211 1.48 21.93 -16.24
N ALA A 212 1.02 22.91 -15.44
CA ALA A 212 0.70 24.24 -15.94
C ALA A 212 1.95 25.00 -16.42
N LEU A 213 3.05 24.91 -15.67
CA LEU A 213 4.33 25.51 -16.04
C LEU A 213 4.94 24.89 -17.32
N ILE A 214 4.85 23.56 -17.47
CA ILE A 214 5.27 22.85 -18.68
C ILE A 214 4.46 23.31 -19.89
N ALA A 215 3.13 23.45 -19.74
CA ALA A 215 2.27 23.92 -20.82
C ALA A 215 2.65 25.34 -21.26
N ASN A 216 2.90 26.25 -20.31
CA ASN A 216 3.37 27.61 -20.60
C ASN A 216 4.72 27.59 -21.32
N ALA A 217 5.69 26.82 -20.81
CA ALA A 217 7.02 26.71 -21.40
C ALA A 217 6.96 26.19 -22.84
N ARG A 218 6.17 25.13 -23.10
CA ARG A 218 5.97 24.59 -24.46
C ARG A 218 5.31 25.59 -25.40
N GLY A 219 4.37 26.40 -24.91
CA GLY A 219 3.71 27.44 -25.70
C GLY A 219 4.67 28.51 -26.23
N SER A 220 5.81 28.71 -25.56
CA SER A 220 6.79 29.75 -25.88
C SER A 220 8.17 29.21 -26.29
N GLU A 221 8.35 27.88 -26.38
CA GLU A 221 9.67 27.25 -26.61
C GLU A 221 10.31 27.64 -27.95
N ASN A 222 9.48 27.99 -28.94
CA ASN A 222 9.89 28.42 -30.28
C ASN A 222 9.73 29.93 -30.50
N SER A 223 9.56 30.71 -29.42
CA SER A 223 9.41 32.16 -29.54
C SER A 223 10.66 32.81 -30.13
N SER A 224 10.45 33.83 -30.95
CA SER A 224 11.52 34.70 -31.45
C SER A 224 11.90 35.81 -30.47
N SER A 225 11.12 35.98 -29.40
CA SER A 225 11.34 36.96 -28.33
C SER A 225 12.26 36.37 -27.25
N PRO A 226 13.46 36.95 -27.02
CA PRO A 226 14.36 36.46 -25.98
C PRO A 226 13.74 36.48 -24.57
N MET A 227 12.83 37.43 -24.30
CA MET A 227 12.16 37.51 -23.00
C MET A 227 11.11 36.42 -22.82
N GLU A 228 10.40 36.05 -23.88
CA GLU A 228 9.45 34.92 -23.83
C GLU A 228 10.20 33.59 -23.67
N LEU A 229 11.31 33.41 -24.39
CA LEU A 229 12.18 32.24 -24.19
C LEU A 229 12.75 32.18 -22.76
N PHE A 230 13.13 33.31 -22.18
CA PHE A 230 13.63 33.36 -20.81
C PHE A 230 12.54 32.99 -19.79
N SER A 231 11.33 33.49 -19.97
CA SER A 231 10.18 33.10 -19.14
C SER A 231 9.89 31.60 -19.28
N ALA A 232 9.87 31.07 -20.51
CA ALA A 232 9.63 29.66 -20.78
C ALA A 232 10.69 28.75 -20.14
N PHE A 233 11.96 29.17 -20.17
CA PHE A 233 13.06 28.49 -19.48
C PHE A 233 12.83 28.45 -17.96
N MET A 234 12.48 29.60 -17.36
CA MET A 234 12.22 29.68 -15.92
C MET A 234 11.02 28.82 -15.51
N ASP A 235 9.97 28.77 -16.31
CA ASP A 235 8.79 27.93 -16.07
C ASP A 235 9.15 26.44 -16.16
N ALA A 236 9.88 26.02 -17.20
CA ALA A 236 10.35 24.64 -17.33
C ALA A 236 11.26 24.21 -16.16
N GLN A 237 12.16 25.10 -15.71
CA GLN A 237 13.04 24.82 -14.58
C GLN A 237 12.27 24.71 -13.25
N ARG A 238 11.28 25.59 -13.03
CA ARG A 238 10.40 25.50 -11.86
C ARG A 238 9.57 24.22 -11.87
N ALA A 239 9.04 23.83 -13.02
CA ALA A 239 8.31 22.57 -13.18
C ALA A 239 9.18 21.36 -12.83
N ALA A 240 10.42 21.30 -13.33
CA ALA A 240 11.35 20.24 -13.00
C ALA A 240 11.66 20.16 -11.49
N ASN A 241 11.81 21.31 -10.83
CA ASN A 241 12.02 21.35 -9.38
C ASN A 241 10.78 20.90 -8.59
N ASP A 242 9.59 21.37 -8.97
CA ASP A 242 8.33 20.95 -8.33
C ASP A 242 8.11 19.43 -8.47
N LEU A 243 8.39 18.86 -9.64
CA LEU A 243 8.30 17.42 -9.88
C LEU A 243 9.39 16.63 -9.14
N SER A 244 10.60 17.17 -9.01
CA SER A 244 11.67 16.54 -8.21
C SER A 244 11.32 16.51 -6.72
N ASP A 245 10.68 17.56 -6.20
CA ASP A 245 10.19 17.57 -4.82
C ASP A 245 9.06 16.54 -4.63
N ALA A 246 8.16 16.40 -5.61
CA ALA A 246 7.09 15.40 -5.60
C ALA A 246 7.67 13.97 -5.67
N GLU A 247 8.63 13.74 -6.55
CA GLU A 247 9.35 12.47 -6.69
C GLU A 247 10.04 12.07 -5.38
N ARG A 248 10.75 13.00 -4.73
CA ARG A 248 11.38 12.76 -3.43
C ARG A 248 10.36 12.34 -2.37
N LYS A 249 9.18 12.98 -2.34
CA LYS A 249 8.07 12.58 -1.45
C LYS A 249 7.58 11.16 -1.77
N CYS A 250 7.44 10.81 -3.04
CA CYS A 250 7.08 9.45 -3.42
C CYS A 250 8.11 8.41 -2.92
N ILE A 251 9.41 8.71 -3.00
CA ILE A 251 10.49 7.84 -2.49
C ILE A 251 10.49 7.77 -0.96
N GLU A 252 10.26 8.90 -0.26
CA GLU A 252 10.11 8.94 1.20
C GLU A 252 9.02 7.95 1.68
N HIS A 253 7.95 7.78 0.90
CA HIS A 253 6.84 6.85 1.18
C HIS A 253 6.92 5.51 0.44
N LYS A 254 8.09 5.13 -0.09
CA LYS A 254 8.38 3.84 -0.77
C LYS A 254 7.48 3.52 -1.97
N LEU A 255 7.11 4.53 -2.75
CA LEU A 255 6.26 4.34 -3.94
C LEU A 255 7.05 3.89 -5.18
N ASP A 256 8.38 3.87 -5.11
CA ASP A 256 9.32 3.51 -6.19
C ASP A 256 9.61 2.00 -6.31
N LEU A 257 9.00 1.17 -5.46
CA LEU A 257 9.21 -0.28 -5.43
C LEU A 257 8.63 -0.96 -6.69
N ASN A 258 9.48 -1.70 -7.42
CA ASN A 258 9.11 -2.40 -8.65
C ASN A 258 9.02 -3.94 -8.53
N GLU A 259 9.56 -4.55 -7.46
CA GLU A 259 9.73 -6.02 -7.38
C GLU A 259 9.55 -6.62 -5.97
N SER A 260 8.75 -6.01 -5.08
CA SER A 260 8.41 -6.64 -3.79
C SER A 260 7.08 -7.39 -3.83
N ILE A 261 6.88 -8.35 -2.91
CA ILE A 261 5.59 -9.01 -2.64
C ILE A 261 4.48 -7.97 -2.38
N GLU A 262 4.87 -6.79 -1.91
CA GLU A 262 4.04 -5.64 -1.57
C GLU A 262 3.59 -4.85 -2.81
N TYR A 263 4.14 -5.12 -4.00
CA TYR A 263 3.83 -4.41 -5.24
C TYR A 263 2.33 -4.48 -5.61
N ALA A 264 1.63 -5.56 -5.24
CA ALA A 264 0.19 -5.68 -5.45
C ALA A 264 -0.59 -4.54 -4.75
N TYR A 265 -0.14 -4.13 -3.57
CA TYR A 265 -0.77 -3.10 -2.75
C TYR A 265 -0.34 -1.69 -3.14
N VAL A 266 0.87 -1.54 -3.69
CA VAL A 266 1.45 -0.23 -4.04
C VAL A 266 1.31 0.11 -5.53
N ARG A 267 0.83 -0.81 -6.39
CA ARG A 267 0.75 -0.64 -7.86
C ARG A 267 0.15 0.70 -8.31
N GLY A 268 -0.94 1.14 -7.67
CA GLY A 268 -1.58 2.42 -8.01
C GLY A 268 -0.67 3.61 -7.79
N TYR A 269 0.08 3.59 -6.69
CA TYR A 269 1.02 4.64 -6.31
C TYR A 269 2.34 4.57 -7.08
N ASN A 270 2.80 3.37 -7.44
CA ASN A 270 3.97 3.21 -8.31
C ASN A 270 3.75 3.82 -9.70
N LYS A 271 2.54 3.69 -10.27
CA LYS A 271 2.17 4.38 -11.50
C LYS A 271 2.29 5.90 -11.37
N LEU A 272 1.86 6.47 -10.25
CA LEU A 272 1.99 7.91 -9.97
C LEU A 272 3.47 8.33 -9.91
N TYR A 273 4.30 7.56 -9.21
CA TYR A 273 5.75 7.79 -9.16
C TYR A 273 6.39 7.79 -10.55
N ILE A 274 6.10 6.78 -11.38
CA ILE A 274 6.60 6.70 -12.76
C ILE A 274 6.17 7.93 -13.57
N GLU A 275 4.89 8.31 -13.49
CA GLU A 275 4.38 9.49 -14.19
C GLU A 275 5.12 10.77 -13.76
N ILE A 276 5.39 10.95 -12.47
CA ILE A 276 6.14 12.11 -11.96
C ILE A 276 7.58 12.10 -12.45
N SER A 277 8.27 10.97 -12.37
CA SER A 277 9.65 10.80 -12.86
C SER A 277 9.75 11.11 -14.36
N ASP A 278 8.83 10.58 -15.17
CA ASP A 278 8.80 10.82 -16.61
C ASP A 278 8.55 12.31 -16.94
N GLU A 279 7.61 12.95 -16.25
CA GLU A 279 7.32 14.38 -16.42
C GLU A 279 8.50 15.25 -15.97
N GLN A 280 9.20 14.89 -14.89
CA GLN A 280 10.37 15.60 -14.39
C GLN A 280 11.51 15.56 -15.41
N TYR A 281 11.77 14.39 -15.99
CA TYR A 281 12.74 14.23 -17.07
C TYR A 281 12.36 15.08 -18.28
N ALA A 282 11.10 15.03 -18.69
CA ALA A 282 10.60 15.82 -19.82
C ALA A 282 10.71 17.34 -19.59
N ALA A 283 10.41 17.83 -18.38
CA ALA A 283 10.55 19.24 -18.01
C ALA A 283 12.02 19.68 -18.03
N SER A 284 12.93 18.82 -17.56
CA SER A 284 14.37 19.06 -17.56
C SER A 284 14.92 19.14 -18.98
N GLU A 285 14.50 18.24 -19.88
CA GLU A 285 14.90 18.28 -21.29
C GLU A 285 14.33 19.52 -22.02
N LEU A 286 13.08 19.90 -21.71
CA LEU A 286 12.49 21.13 -22.24
C LEU A 286 13.29 22.37 -21.82
N SER A 287 13.66 22.47 -20.53
CA SER A 287 14.51 23.55 -20.01
C SER A 287 15.85 23.63 -20.77
N LYS A 288 16.53 22.50 -20.98
CA LYS A 288 17.79 22.44 -21.74
C LYS A 288 17.62 22.90 -23.19
N MET A 289 16.53 22.49 -23.85
CA MET A 289 16.25 22.88 -25.23
C MET A 289 16.05 24.40 -25.36
N ILE A 290 15.21 24.98 -24.49
CA ILE A 290 14.93 26.42 -24.47
C ILE A 290 16.21 27.21 -24.15
N PHE A 291 17.00 26.74 -23.18
CA PHE A 291 18.29 27.36 -22.85
C PHE A 291 19.26 27.37 -24.05
N GLY A 292 19.31 26.28 -24.82
CA GLY A 292 20.07 26.23 -26.07
C GLY A 292 19.66 27.30 -27.07
N SER A 293 18.37 27.59 -27.19
CA SER A 293 17.85 28.69 -28.01
C SER A 293 18.23 30.06 -27.44
N LEU A 294 18.11 30.27 -26.13
CA LEU A 294 18.50 31.50 -25.45
C LEU A 294 19.99 31.82 -25.63
N LEU A 295 20.86 30.81 -25.55
CA LEU A 295 22.31 30.98 -25.74
C LEU A 295 22.65 31.61 -27.08
N LYS A 296 21.91 31.30 -28.16
CA LYS A 296 22.13 31.94 -29.47
C LYS A 296 21.92 33.45 -29.40
N TYR A 297 20.88 33.91 -28.71
CA TYR A 297 20.61 35.33 -28.50
C TYR A 297 21.65 35.98 -27.59
N ILE A 298 22.06 35.31 -26.52
CA ILE A 298 23.10 35.79 -25.60
C ILE A 298 24.42 35.99 -26.36
N VAL A 299 24.81 35.05 -27.22
CA VAL A 299 26.03 35.14 -28.04
C VAL A 299 25.95 36.32 -29.02
N ILE A 300 24.83 36.48 -29.74
CA ILE A 300 24.63 37.61 -30.66
C ILE A 300 24.69 38.95 -29.91
N PHE A 301 23.98 39.07 -28.78
CA PHE A 301 23.96 40.28 -27.98
C PHE A 301 25.36 40.61 -27.42
N SER A 302 26.08 39.61 -26.94
CA SER A 302 27.47 39.76 -26.47
C SER A 302 28.38 40.27 -27.58
N ALA A 303 28.26 39.74 -28.80
CA ALA A 303 29.05 40.20 -29.95
C ALA A 303 28.75 41.67 -30.32
N ILE A 304 27.47 42.07 -30.30
CA ILE A 304 27.05 43.47 -30.52
C ILE A 304 27.63 44.38 -29.42
N ALA A 305 27.48 43.99 -28.16
CA ALA A 305 27.99 44.77 -27.02
C ALA A 305 29.52 44.95 -27.09
N ILE A 306 30.25 43.88 -27.38
CA ILE A 306 31.72 43.92 -27.57
C ILE A 306 32.07 44.88 -28.72
N THR A 307 31.32 44.84 -29.83
CA THR A 307 31.54 45.75 -30.97
C THR A 307 31.33 47.21 -30.59
N ILE A 308 30.24 47.52 -29.88
CA ILE A 308 29.95 48.89 -29.39
C ILE A 308 31.05 49.36 -28.43
N ILE A 309 31.43 48.53 -27.45
CA ILE A 309 32.49 48.85 -26.49
C ILE A 309 33.81 49.11 -27.23
N THR A 310 34.13 48.32 -28.26
CA THR A 310 35.34 48.51 -29.07
C THR A 310 35.31 49.84 -29.83
N ILE A 311 34.17 50.19 -30.44
CA ILE A 311 33.99 51.47 -31.14
C ILE A 311 34.13 52.65 -30.17
N LEU A 312 33.45 52.60 -29.03
CA LEU A 312 33.52 53.66 -28.01
C LEU A 312 34.93 53.80 -27.43
N THR A 313 35.61 52.70 -27.17
CA THR A 313 36.99 52.70 -26.67
C THR A 313 37.93 53.32 -27.71
N ARG A 314 37.80 52.95 -28.99
CA ARG A 314 38.58 53.56 -30.08
C ARG A 314 38.32 55.06 -30.19
N ALA A 315 37.04 55.47 -30.23
CA ALA A 315 36.66 56.88 -30.31
C ALA A 315 37.19 57.69 -29.13
N TYR A 316 37.10 57.15 -27.91
CA TYR A 316 37.65 57.77 -26.71
C TYR A 316 39.17 57.92 -26.77
N LEU A 317 39.89 56.87 -27.20
CA LEU A 317 41.34 56.93 -27.37
C LEU A 317 41.72 57.98 -28.43
N THR A 318 41.06 58.02 -29.57
CA THR A 318 41.30 59.04 -30.61
C THR A 318 41.04 60.45 -30.08
N TYR A 319 39.90 60.69 -29.42
CA TYR A 319 39.61 61.98 -28.79
C TYR A 319 40.69 62.40 -27.79
N ARG A 320 41.19 61.46 -27.00
CA ARG A 320 42.28 61.71 -26.05
C ARG A 320 43.58 62.09 -26.76
N TYR A 321 43.96 61.36 -27.80
CA TYR A 321 45.15 61.71 -28.60
C TYR A 321 45.01 63.09 -29.25
N ASP A 322 43.86 63.39 -29.87
CA ASP A 322 43.62 64.68 -30.51
C ASP A 322 43.65 65.85 -29.51
N THR A 323 43.18 65.63 -28.27
CA THR A 323 43.24 66.63 -27.18
C THR A 323 44.65 66.80 -26.59
N GLU A 324 45.46 65.73 -26.54
CA GLU A 324 46.87 65.83 -26.19
C GLU A 324 47.67 66.58 -27.29
N ASP A 325 47.39 66.31 -28.57
CA ASP A 325 48.01 67.00 -29.71
C ASP A 325 47.62 68.49 -29.80
N THR A 326 46.36 68.84 -29.51
CA THR A 326 45.94 70.26 -29.48
C THR A 326 46.58 71.02 -28.32
N LYS A 327 46.74 70.41 -27.15
CA LYS A 327 47.47 71.03 -26.02
C LYS A 327 48.95 71.27 -26.35
N LEU A 328 49.61 70.32 -27.02
CA LEU A 328 50.98 70.49 -27.51
C LEU A 328 51.08 71.64 -28.53
N SER A 329 50.06 71.80 -29.38
CA SER A 329 50.02 72.89 -30.37
C SER A 329 49.83 74.27 -29.73
N ASP A 330 49.01 74.38 -28.68
CA ASP A 330 48.80 75.63 -27.96
C ASP A 330 50.07 76.06 -27.18
N GLU A 331 50.77 75.13 -26.53
CA GLU A 331 52.06 75.41 -25.86
C GLU A 331 53.14 75.91 -26.83
N LEU A 332 53.15 75.42 -28.08
CA LEU A 332 54.05 75.89 -29.15
C LEU A 332 53.71 77.30 -29.67
N VAL A 333 52.44 77.72 -29.59
CA VAL A 333 52.01 79.07 -29.98
C VAL A 333 52.32 80.09 -28.88
N PHE A 334 52.27 79.70 -27.59
CA PHE A 334 52.65 80.57 -26.47
C PHE A 334 54.17 80.66 -26.22
N ALA A 335 54.98 79.80 -26.85
CA ALA A 335 56.45 79.82 -26.75
C ALA A 335 57.15 80.70 -27.83
N LYS A 336 56.40 81.55 -28.54
CA LYS A 336 56.90 82.47 -29.59
C LYS A 336 56.76 83.93 -29.17
#